data_AF-A0A660W7P1-F1
#
_entry.id   AF-A0A660W7P1-F1
#
_cell.length_a   1.000
_cell.length_b   1.000
_cell.length_c   1.000
_cell.angle_alpha   90.00
_cell.angle_beta   90.00
_cell.angle_gamma   90.00
#
_symmetry.space_group_name_H-M   'P 1'
#
loop_
_entity.id
_entity.type
_entity.pdbx_description
1 polymer ?
#
loop_
_entity_poly.entity_id
_entity_poly.type
_entity_poly.pdbx_seq_one_letter_code
_entity_poly.pdbx_strand_id
1 'polypeptide(L)'
;MAEFRIKPDIEELLAVIRRSSMPKRVHNIELFLDEEIKQAICERFEIGAKIDSRSEFTDVSREIELHRFLGYDVFRIDIGSDWLWTLPRLATEDTTGTTTQKRDERNWTDEHTGPVQSWEDFEKYPWPRVSNVDFSKLEWLDKNLPENMGCYDLTAHILEIVTWLFGYETLCLKLFDDLELVEAVCERVGQFYVELTKAYCDFSCNKVVWGSDDMGYQTSTVLSPDFLRRNILP
;
A
#
# COMPACT_ATOMS: atom_id res chain seq x y z
N MET A 1 -11.24 -24.38 -21.19
CA MET A 1 -10.38 -23.19 -20.99
C MET A 1 -11.31 -21.99 -20.98
N ALA A 2 -11.31 -21.17 -19.93
CA ALA A 2 -12.12 -19.97 -19.90
C ALA A 2 -11.66 -19.04 -21.04
N GLU A 3 -12.57 -18.68 -21.94
CA GLU A 3 -12.30 -17.72 -22.99
C GLU A 3 -12.34 -16.32 -22.36
N PHE A 4 -11.19 -15.66 -22.25
CA PHE A 4 -11.11 -14.33 -21.64
C PHE A 4 -11.79 -13.31 -22.55
N ARG A 5 -13.00 -12.88 -22.17
CA ARG A 5 -13.77 -11.89 -22.93
C ARG A 5 -13.15 -10.50 -22.89
N ILE A 6 -12.36 -10.20 -21.86
CA ILE A 6 -11.63 -8.95 -21.67
C ILE A 6 -10.15 -9.29 -21.56
N LYS A 7 -9.32 -8.59 -22.34
CA LYS A 7 -7.86 -8.68 -22.26
C LYS A 7 -7.34 -7.43 -21.55
N PRO A 8 -6.36 -7.57 -20.63
CA PRO A 8 -5.66 -6.41 -20.08
C PRO A 8 -5.03 -5.56 -21.19
N ASP A 9 -5.08 -4.24 -21.02
CA ASP A 9 -4.53 -3.20 -21.88
C ASP A 9 -4.01 -2.06 -20.98
N ILE A 10 -2.80 -2.27 -20.46
CA ILE A 10 -2.13 -1.30 -19.60
C ILE A 10 -1.92 0.07 -20.28
N GLU A 11 -1.64 0.09 -21.58
CA GLU A 11 -1.40 1.34 -22.30
C GLU A 11 -2.68 2.17 -22.41
N GLU A 12 -3.83 1.53 -22.64
CA GLU A 12 -5.12 2.22 -22.58
C GLU A 12 -5.39 2.78 -21.18
N LEU A 13 -5.20 1.99 -20.11
CA LEU A 13 -5.37 2.47 -18.74
C LEU A 13 -4.50 3.71 -18.47
N LEU A 14 -3.22 3.65 -18.84
CA LEU A 14 -2.29 4.76 -18.64
C LEU A 14 -2.69 6.00 -19.46
N ALA A 15 -3.20 5.83 -20.67
CA ALA A 15 -3.72 6.93 -21.48
C ALA A 15 -4.97 7.57 -20.86
N VAL A 16 -5.86 6.76 -20.27
CA VAL A 16 -7.05 7.24 -19.55
C VAL A 16 -6.65 8.01 -18.28
N ILE A 17 -5.73 7.48 -17.46
CA ILE A 17 -5.22 8.16 -16.25
C ILE A 17 -4.59 9.51 -16.61
N ARG A 18 -3.79 9.56 -17.68
CA ARG A 18 -3.18 10.80 -18.21
C ARG A 18 -4.16 11.72 -18.92
N ARG A 19 -5.43 11.32 -19.05
CA ARG A 19 -6.49 12.03 -19.77
C ARG A 19 -6.13 12.34 -21.24
N SER A 20 -5.36 11.47 -21.89
CA SER A 20 -4.94 11.63 -23.29
C SER A 20 -5.85 10.90 -24.28
N SER A 21 -6.71 10.00 -23.82
CA SER A 21 -7.71 9.32 -24.65
C SER A 21 -9.00 9.03 -23.88
N MET A 22 -10.12 8.90 -24.62
CA MET A 22 -11.36 8.37 -24.07
C MET A 22 -11.26 6.84 -23.90
N PRO A 23 -11.77 6.28 -22.78
CA PRO A 23 -11.76 4.83 -22.57
C PRO A 23 -12.67 4.11 -23.56
N LYS A 24 -12.21 3.00 -24.15
CA LYS A 24 -13.05 2.06 -24.93
C LYS A 24 -13.87 1.15 -24.01
N ARG A 25 -13.45 0.99 -22.76
CA ARG A 25 -14.14 0.25 -21.70
C ARG A 25 -13.86 0.87 -20.33
N VAL A 26 -14.65 0.49 -19.34
CA VAL A 26 -14.32 0.79 -17.94
C VAL A 26 -13.11 -0.05 -17.54
N HIS A 27 -12.09 0.62 -17.00
CA HIS A 27 -10.96 -0.03 -16.34
C HIS A 27 -11.22 -0.11 -14.84
N ASN A 28 -10.83 -1.22 -14.22
CA ASN A 28 -10.97 -1.42 -12.78
C ASN A 28 -9.59 -1.36 -12.14
N ILE A 29 -9.52 -0.74 -10.96
CA ILE A 29 -8.34 -0.69 -10.12
C ILE A 29 -8.82 -0.72 -8.68
N GLU A 30 -8.24 -1.59 -7.85
CA GLU A 30 -8.72 -1.86 -6.49
C GLU A 30 -7.56 -1.81 -5.51
N LEU A 31 -7.81 -1.23 -4.32
CA LEU A 31 -6.81 -1.11 -3.26
C LEU A 31 -6.25 -2.49 -2.86
N PHE A 32 -7.12 -3.48 -2.66
CA PHE A 32 -6.79 -4.90 -2.54
C PHE A 32 -8.06 -5.75 -2.72
N LEU A 33 -7.85 -7.04 -2.98
CA LEU A 33 -8.90 -8.06 -2.86
C LEU A 33 -8.59 -8.90 -1.61
N ASP A 34 -9.60 -9.22 -0.81
CA ASP A 34 -9.41 -10.11 0.34
C ASP A 34 -8.98 -11.51 -0.10
N GLU A 35 -8.05 -12.12 0.63
CA GLU A 35 -7.49 -13.44 0.30
C GLU A 35 -8.56 -14.52 0.20
N GLU A 36 -9.59 -14.50 1.05
CA GLU A 36 -10.71 -15.44 1.00
C GLU A 36 -11.50 -15.32 -0.30
N ILE A 37 -11.63 -14.10 -0.83
CA ILE A 37 -12.32 -13.82 -2.09
C ILE A 37 -11.45 -14.28 -3.26
N LYS A 38 -10.15 -13.97 -3.23
CA LYS A 38 -9.19 -14.47 -4.23
C LYS A 38 -9.21 -16.00 -4.29
N GLN A 39 -9.17 -16.66 -3.14
CA GLN A 39 -9.21 -18.13 -3.03
C GLN A 39 -10.51 -18.70 -3.61
N ALA A 40 -11.66 -18.17 -3.20
CA ALA A 40 -12.96 -18.64 -3.68
C ALA A 40 -13.11 -18.50 -5.21
N ILE A 41 -12.58 -17.42 -5.80
CA ILE A 41 -12.57 -17.23 -7.26
C ILE A 41 -11.61 -18.23 -7.92
N CYS A 42 -10.40 -18.37 -7.40
CA CYS A 42 -9.40 -19.28 -7.96
C CYS A 42 -9.89 -20.73 -7.95
N GLU A 43 -10.49 -21.19 -6.85
CA GLU A 43 -11.05 -22.54 -6.74
C GLU A 43 -12.23 -22.75 -7.68
N ARG A 44 -13.17 -21.80 -7.72
CA ARG A 44 -14.39 -21.91 -8.55
C ARG A 44 -14.09 -21.99 -10.04
N PHE A 45 -13.04 -21.30 -10.50
CA PHE A 45 -12.70 -21.19 -11.92
C PHE A 45 -11.39 -21.90 -12.28
N GLU A 46 -10.83 -22.70 -11.36
CA GLU A 46 -9.58 -23.47 -11.54
C GLU A 46 -8.39 -22.59 -11.98
N ILE A 47 -8.33 -21.34 -11.49
CA ILE A 47 -7.27 -20.38 -11.82
C ILE A 47 -5.99 -20.81 -11.11
N GLY A 48 -4.88 -20.78 -11.84
CA GLY A 48 -3.56 -21.11 -11.27
C GLY A 48 -3.31 -22.61 -11.08
N ALA A 49 -4.18 -23.51 -11.54
CA ALA A 49 -4.00 -24.97 -11.43
C ALA A 49 -2.72 -25.52 -12.12
N LYS A 50 -2.10 -24.72 -13.00
CA LYS A 50 -0.85 -25.05 -13.71
C LYS A 50 0.38 -24.35 -13.13
N ILE A 51 0.21 -23.53 -12.11
CA ILE A 51 1.33 -22.82 -11.47
C ILE A 51 2.13 -23.86 -10.68
N ASP A 52 3.46 -23.84 -10.86
CA ASP A 52 4.35 -24.70 -10.09
C ASP A 52 4.34 -24.27 -8.62
N SER A 53 3.78 -25.11 -7.76
CA SER A 53 3.70 -24.87 -6.31
C SER A 53 5.05 -24.87 -5.59
N ARG A 54 6.13 -25.22 -6.29
CA ARG A 54 7.50 -25.16 -5.77
C ARG A 54 8.23 -23.86 -6.08
N SER A 55 7.63 -22.98 -6.88
CA SER A 55 8.19 -21.66 -7.17
C SER A 55 8.09 -20.75 -5.95
N GLU A 56 9.15 -20.03 -5.63
CA GLU A 56 9.16 -19.01 -4.59
C GLU A 56 8.09 -17.93 -4.82
N PHE A 57 7.77 -17.65 -6.09
CA PHE A 57 6.80 -16.64 -6.51
C PHE A 57 5.45 -17.24 -6.92
N THR A 58 5.06 -18.37 -6.30
CA THR A 58 3.77 -19.04 -6.58
C THR A 58 2.59 -18.09 -6.36
N ASP A 59 2.59 -17.33 -5.26
CA ASP A 59 1.48 -16.42 -4.95
C ASP A 59 1.42 -15.25 -5.95
N VAL A 60 2.57 -14.67 -6.30
CA VAL A 60 2.66 -13.62 -7.34
C VAL A 60 2.17 -14.14 -8.70
N SER A 61 2.52 -15.37 -9.05
CA SER A 61 2.04 -16.01 -10.29
C SER A 61 0.52 -16.19 -10.27
N ARG A 62 -0.06 -16.51 -9.10
CA ARG A 62 -1.51 -16.65 -8.93
C ARG A 62 -2.20 -15.29 -9.09
N GLU A 63 -1.61 -14.22 -8.55
CA GLU A 63 -2.12 -12.85 -8.72
C GLU A 63 -2.22 -12.45 -10.19
N ILE A 64 -1.20 -12.77 -11.00
CA ILE A 64 -1.22 -12.48 -12.45
C ILE A 64 -2.42 -13.18 -13.11
N GLU A 65 -2.57 -14.48 -12.90
CA GLU A 65 -3.63 -15.26 -13.55
C GLU A 65 -5.03 -14.84 -13.05
N LEU A 66 -5.18 -14.55 -11.76
CA LEU A 66 -6.43 -14.06 -11.17
C LEU A 66 -6.82 -12.70 -11.75
N HIS A 67 -5.92 -11.71 -11.71
CA HIS A 67 -6.20 -10.36 -12.19
C HIS A 67 -6.42 -10.33 -13.69
N ARG A 68 -5.67 -11.14 -14.45
CA ARG A 68 -5.92 -11.36 -15.88
C ARG A 68 -7.30 -11.94 -16.14
N PHE A 69 -7.74 -12.91 -15.33
CA PHE A 69 -9.09 -13.50 -15.43
C PHE A 69 -10.20 -12.50 -15.13
N LEU A 70 -9.99 -11.66 -14.13
CA LEU A 70 -10.94 -10.61 -13.73
C LEU A 70 -10.91 -9.38 -14.66
N GLY A 71 -9.93 -9.30 -15.58
CA GLY A 71 -9.82 -8.23 -16.57
C GLY A 71 -9.15 -6.95 -16.06
N TYR A 72 -8.32 -7.06 -15.02
CA TYR A 72 -7.52 -5.95 -14.49
C TYR A 72 -6.29 -5.70 -15.36
N ASP A 73 -6.00 -4.42 -15.56
CA ASP A 73 -4.84 -3.94 -16.30
C ASP A 73 -3.62 -3.79 -15.39
N VAL A 74 -3.86 -3.44 -14.13
CA VAL A 74 -2.87 -3.44 -13.06
C VAL A 74 -3.44 -4.06 -11.80
N PHE A 75 -2.57 -4.55 -10.93
CA PHE A 75 -2.94 -5.05 -9.61
C PHE A 75 -1.91 -4.64 -8.56
N ARG A 76 -2.37 -4.59 -7.30
CA ARG A 76 -1.48 -4.30 -6.18
C ARG A 76 -0.61 -5.51 -5.86
N ILE A 77 0.68 -5.30 -5.64
CA ILE A 77 1.59 -6.26 -5.04
C ILE A 77 2.14 -5.66 -3.74
N ASP A 78 1.86 -6.29 -2.61
CA ASP A 78 2.41 -5.84 -1.32
C ASP A 78 3.88 -6.29 -1.22
N ILE A 79 4.79 -5.32 -1.14
CA ILE A 79 6.23 -5.56 -0.95
C ILE A 79 6.70 -5.40 0.50
N GLY A 80 5.78 -5.21 1.45
CA GLY A 80 6.05 -5.21 2.88
C GLY A 80 6.81 -3.97 3.39
N SER A 81 6.78 -2.85 2.66
CA SER A 81 7.47 -1.61 3.07
C SER A 81 7.00 -1.09 4.43
N ASP A 82 5.72 -1.30 4.75
CA ASP A 82 5.11 -0.82 5.99
C ASP A 82 5.67 -1.52 7.24
N TRP A 83 6.17 -2.76 7.10
CA TRP A 83 6.75 -3.52 8.20
C TRP A 83 8.12 -3.00 8.64
N LEU A 84 8.73 -2.10 7.85
CA LEU A 84 9.97 -1.44 8.22
C LEU A 84 9.77 -0.39 9.31
N TRP A 85 8.55 0.14 9.44
CA TRP A 85 8.20 1.07 10.52
C TRP A 85 8.06 0.31 11.84
N THR A 86 8.96 0.59 12.78
CA THR A 86 8.90 -0.01 14.12
C THR A 86 7.81 0.68 14.93
N LEU A 87 6.61 0.11 14.92
CA LEU A 87 5.43 0.65 15.60
C LEU A 87 4.94 -0.33 16.67
N PRO A 88 4.74 0.11 17.93
CA PRO A 88 4.06 -0.70 18.93
C PRO A 88 2.65 -1.05 18.45
N ARG A 89 2.25 -2.31 18.65
CA ARG A 89 0.89 -2.79 18.33
C ARG A 89 0.26 -3.40 19.57
N LEU A 90 -1.02 -3.10 19.78
CA LEU A 90 -1.84 -3.70 20.83
C LEU A 90 -2.59 -4.89 20.23
N ALA A 91 -2.32 -6.09 20.73
CA ALA A 91 -2.99 -7.32 20.30
C ALA A 91 -4.21 -7.62 21.18
N THR A 92 -5.30 -8.05 20.56
CA THR A 92 -6.51 -8.51 21.26
C THR A 92 -7.13 -9.69 20.51
N GLU A 93 -7.96 -10.49 21.20
CA GLU A 93 -8.69 -11.59 20.58
C GLU A 93 -9.61 -11.08 19.47
N ASP A 94 -9.62 -11.80 18.35
CA ASP A 94 -10.59 -11.56 17.30
C ASP A 94 -12.00 -12.04 17.70
N THR A 95 -12.93 -11.09 17.80
CA THR A 95 -14.34 -11.33 18.15
C THR A 95 -15.24 -11.58 16.94
N THR A 96 -14.66 -11.70 15.73
CA THR A 96 -15.39 -11.98 14.49
C THR A 96 -16.20 -13.28 14.60
N GLY A 97 -17.52 -13.18 14.40
CA GLY A 97 -18.42 -14.34 14.48
C GLY A 97 -18.39 -15.27 13.27
N THR A 98 -17.88 -14.79 12.12
CA THR A 98 -17.73 -15.58 10.90
C THR A 98 -16.42 -16.36 10.94
N THR A 99 -16.49 -17.68 11.13
CA THR A 99 -15.31 -18.55 11.30
C THR A 99 -14.29 -18.43 10.16
N THR A 100 -14.75 -18.24 8.91
CA THR A 100 -13.86 -18.12 7.74
C THR A 100 -13.10 -16.79 7.67
N GLN A 101 -13.52 -15.79 8.45
CA GLN A 101 -12.86 -14.47 8.54
C GLN A 101 -12.17 -14.27 9.90
N LYS A 102 -12.37 -15.20 10.84
CA LYS A 102 -11.74 -15.14 12.16
C LYS A 102 -10.24 -15.38 12.00
N ARG A 103 -9.43 -14.50 12.58
CA ARG A 103 -7.98 -14.67 12.78
C ARG A 103 -7.71 -14.99 14.24
N ASP A 104 -6.47 -15.32 14.57
CA ASP A 104 -6.08 -15.60 15.95
C ASP A 104 -6.12 -14.33 16.81
N GLU A 105 -5.54 -13.23 16.31
CA GLU A 105 -5.49 -11.94 16.99
C GLU A 105 -5.78 -10.78 16.03
N ARG A 106 -6.16 -9.63 16.59
CA ARG A 106 -6.27 -8.33 15.91
C ARG A 106 -5.27 -7.37 16.53
N ASN A 107 -4.56 -6.64 15.68
CA ASN A 107 -3.57 -5.64 16.08
C ASN A 107 -4.11 -4.24 15.87
N TRP A 108 -3.84 -3.35 16.83
CA TRP A 108 -4.26 -1.96 16.83
C TRP A 108 -3.05 -1.05 17.07
N THR A 109 -3.09 0.15 16.51
CA THR A 109 -2.16 1.22 16.90
C THR A 109 -2.76 1.97 18.08
N ASP A 110 -1.94 2.33 19.07
CA ASP A 110 -2.38 3.17 20.18
C ASP A 110 -2.54 4.63 19.69
N GLU A 111 -3.71 5.22 19.88
CA GLU A 111 -3.97 6.60 19.49
C GLU A 111 -3.54 7.61 20.56
N HIS A 112 -3.28 7.17 21.80
CA HIS A 112 -2.85 8.06 22.88
C HIS A 112 -1.35 8.37 22.81
N THR A 113 -0.53 7.43 22.34
CA THR A 113 0.92 7.57 22.32
C THR A 113 1.56 6.78 21.18
N GLY A 114 2.84 7.03 20.95
CA GLY A 114 3.64 6.42 19.91
C GLY A 114 5.12 6.49 20.26
N PRO A 115 5.99 5.88 19.44
CA PRO A 115 7.41 5.76 19.74
C PRO A 115 8.21 7.08 19.74
N VAL A 116 7.68 8.19 19.21
CA VAL A 116 8.39 9.48 19.13
C VAL A 116 7.62 10.53 19.95
N GLN A 117 8.01 10.73 21.22
CA GLN A 117 7.34 11.70 22.12
C GLN A 117 8.18 12.97 22.36
N SER A 118 9.47 12.92 22.00
CA SER A 118 10.45 13.97 22.22
C SER A 118 11.55 13.96 21.15
N TRP A 119 12.38 15.00 21.13
CA TRP A 119 13.58 15.05 20.28
C TRP A 119 14.58 13.91 20.59
N GLU A 120 14.69 13.48 21.84
CA GLU A 120 15.55 12.34 22.21
C GLU A 120 15.03 11.03 21.58
N ASP A 121 13.70 10.84 21.57
CA ASP A 121 13.09 9.69 20.90
C ASP A 121 13.25 9.78 19.39
N PHE A 122 13.09 10.97 18.80
CA PHE A 122 13.31 11.22 17.38
C PHE A 122 14.72 10.82 16.92
N GLU A 123 15.75 11.18 17.70
CA GLU A 123 17.13 10.83 17.41
C GLU A 123 17.41 9.33 17.54
N LYS A 124 16.77 8.66 18.50
CA LYS A 124 16.98 7.22 18.77
C LYS A 124 16.10 6.30 17.94
N TYR A 125 14.99 6.81 17.38
CA TYR A 125 14.04 6.00 16.64
C TYR A 125 14.74 5.30 15.47
N PRO A 126 14.51 3.98 15.27
CA PRO A 126 15.14 3.22 14.20
C PRO A 126 14.47 3.52 12.84
N TRP A 127 14.71 4.72 12.31
CA TRP A 127 14.14 5.17 11.04
C TRP A 127 14.38 4.17 9.91
N PRO A 128 13.34 3.76 9.17
CA PRO A 128 13.47 2.80 8.09
C PRO A 128 14.35 3.36 6.96
N ARG A 129 14.93 2.44 6.18
CA ARG A 129 15.74 2.77 5.00
C ARG A 129 15.25 1.96 3.82
N VAL A 130 15.14 2.61 2.66
CA VAL A 130 14.70 1.94 1.43
C VAL A 130 15.63 0.79 1.04
N SER A 131 16.91 0.86 1.42
CA SER A 131 17.87 -0.25 1.24
C SER A 131 17.50 -1.55 1.96
N ASN A 132 16.56 -1.51 2.91
CA ASN A 132 16.11 -2.68 3.65
C ASN A 132 14.81 -3.28 3.10
N VAL A 133 14.24 -2.67 2.06
CA VAL A 133 13.05 -3.17 1.38
C VAL A 133 13.43 -4.37 0.50
N ASP A 134 12.62 -5.43 0.54
CA ASP A 134 12.78 -6.58 -0.35
C ASP A 134 12.05 -6.34 -1.67
N PHE A 135 12.82 -6.07 -2.73
CA PHE A 135 12.30 -5.86 -4.08
C PHE A 135 12.22 -7.14 -4.93
N SER A 136 12.50 -8.32 -4.36
CA SER A 136 12.54 -9.60 -5.07
C SER A 136 11.27 -9.87 -5.91
N LYS A 137 10.09 -9.51 -5.39
CA LYS A 137 8.80 -9.61 -6.12
C LYS A 137 8.77 -8.75 -7.37
N LEU A 138 9.23 -7.50 -7.30
CA LEU A 138 9.28 -6.59 -8.46
C LEU A 138 10.34 -7.03 -9.47
N GLU A 139 11.51 -7.47 -9.01
CA GLU A 139 12.57 -8.02 -9.89
C GLU A 139 12.10 -9.26 -10.65
N TRP A 140 11.25 -10.08 -10.03
CA TRP A 140 10.64 -11.23 -10.67
C TRP A 140 9.54 -10.81 -11.65
N LEU A 141 8.66 -9.89 -11.24
CA LEU A 141 7.58 -9.36 -12.10
C LEU A 141 8.11 -8.67 -13.36
N ASP A 142 9.21 -7.93 -13.27
CA ASP A 142 9.86 -7.30 -14.44
C ASP A 142 10.22 -8.29 -15.55
N LYS A 143 10.45 -9.56 -15.20
CA LYS A 143 10.84 -10.62 -16.13
C LYS A 143 9.66 -11.50 -16.56
N ASN A 144 8.59 -11.55 -15.78
CA ASN A 144 7.54 -12.57 -15.91
C ASN A 144 6.13 -11.99 -16.11
N LEU A 145 5.90 -10.71 -15.80
CA LEU A 145 4.60 -10.08 -15.99
C LEU A 145 4.31 -9.91 -17.50
N PRO A 146 3.11 -10.29 -17.99
CA PRO A 146 2.73 -10.04 -19.38
C PRO A 146 2.82 -8.55 -19.74
N GLU A 147 3.32 -8.25 -20.95
CA GLU A 147 3.56 -6.86 -21.40
C GLU A 147 2.30 -5.97 -21.38
N ASN A 148 1.12 -6.58 -21.48
CA ASN A 148 -0.16 -5.87 -21.49
C ASN A 148 -0.73 -5.61 -20.08
N MET A 149 0.03 -5.90 -19.02
CA MET A 149 -0.33 -5.69 -17.62
C MET A 149 0.73 -4.84 -16.90
N GLY A 150 0.37 -4.31 -15.75
CA GLY A 150 1.29 -3.70 -14.79
C GLY A 150 1.02 -4.15 -13.35
N CYS A 151 1.90 -3.78 -12.45
CA CYS A 151 1.63 -3.81 -11.01
C CYS A 151 1.84 -2.42 -10.41
N TYR A 152 1.46 -2.29 -9.15
CA TYR A 152 1.80 -1.18 -8.29
C TYR A 152 1.86 -1.66 -6.84
N ASP A 153 2.49 -0.90 -5.96
CA ASP A 153 2.19 -0.95 -4.53
C ASP A 153 1.74 0.43 -4.06
N LEU A 154 1.22 0.48 -2.84
CA LEU A 154 0.88 1.72 -2.17
C LEU A 154 2.14 2.42 -1.68
N THR A 155 2.09 3.73 -1.64
CA THR A 155 3.16 4.58 -1.13
C THR A 155 2.57 5.89 -0.60
N ALA A 156 3.43 6.74 -0.04
CA ALA A 156 3.07 8.08 0.44
C ALA A 156 2.01 8.12 1.57
N HIS A 157 2.02 7.13 2.47
CA HIS A 157 1.23 7.09 3.72
C HIS A 157 1.78 8.06 4.78
N ILE A 158 2.03 9.32 4.39
CA ILE A 158 2.83 10.24 5.20
C ILE A 158 2.09 10.59 6.49
N LEU A 159 0.84 11.04 6.41
CA LEU A 159 0.07 11.42 7.59
C LEU A 159 -0.26 10.21 8.48
N GLU A 160 -0.58 9.06 7.89
CA GLU A 160 -0.80 7.81 8.62
C GLU A 160 0.41 7.47 9.50
N ILE A 161 1.61 7.42 8.91
CA ILE A 161 2.84 7.12 9.65
C ILE A 161 3.12 8.18 10.70
N VAL A 162 2.99 9.48 10.39
CA VAL A 162 3.17 10.57 11.36
C VAL A 162 2.21 10.37 12.55
N THR A 163 0.95 10.03 12.27
CA THR A 163 -0.07 9.77 13.29
C THR A 163 0.33 8.59 14.16
N TRP A 164 0.81 7.49 13.60
CA TRP A 164 1.22 6.31 14.37
C TRP A 164 2.53 6.50 15.15
N LEU A 165 3.43 7.38 14.70
CA LEU A 165 4.68 7.68 15.40
C LEU A 165 4.45 8.49 16.68
N PHE A 166 3.41 9.33 16.71
CA PHE A 166 3.05 10.11 17.89
C PHE A 166 1.93 9.47 18.72
N GLY A 167 0.98 8.79 18.08
CA GLY A 167 -0.40 8.64 18.57
C GLY A 167 -1.23 9.86 18.20
N TYR A 168 -2.45 9.68 17.69
CA TYR A 168 -3.30 10.78 17.18
C TYR A 168 -3.61 11.87 18.23
N GLU A 169 -3.91 11.49 19.47
CA GLU A 169 -4.15 12.45 20.57
C GLU A 169 -2.90 13.27 20.85
N THR A 170 -1.76 12.60 20.98
CA THR A 170 -0.47 13.26 21.22
C THR A 170 -0.08 14.17 20.06
N LEU A 171 -0.30 13.73 18.81
CA LEU A 171 -0.07 14.57 17.63
C LEU A 171 -0.91 15.86 17.72
N CYS A 172 -2.18 15.76 18.09
CA CYS A 172 -3.04 16.94 18.26
C CYS A 172 -2.49 17.93 19.29
N LEU A 173 -1.93 17.45 20.40
CA LEU A 173 -1.31 18.31 21.42
C LEU A 173 0.01 18.91 20.92
N LYS A 174 0.87 18.09 20.30
CA LYS A 174 2.18 18.48 19.78
C LYS A 174 2.11 19.53 18.67
N LEU A 175 1.04 19.55 17.88
CA LEU A 175 0.81 20.60 16.88
C LEU A 175 0.79 22.02 17.49
N PHE A 176 0.45 22.15 18.78
CA PHE A 176 0.46 23.43 19.49
C PHE A 176 1.69 23.60 20.37
N ASP A 177 2.12 22.52 21.03
CA ASP A 177 3.19 22.59 22.04
C ASP A 177 4.60 22.51 21.45
N ASP A 178 4.78 21.81 20.32
CA ASP A 178 6.09 21.48 19.74
C ASP A 178 5.98 21.21 18.24
N LEU A 179 5.54 22.23 17.49
CA LEU A 179 5.35 22.13 16.05
C LEU A 179 6.64 21.75 15.30
N GLU A 180 7.80 22.19 15.80
CA GLU A 180 9.10 21.92 15.17
C GLU A 180 9.42 20.42 15.14
N LEU A 181 9.11 19.68 16.22
CA LEU A 181 9.27 18.23 16.25
C LEU A 181 8.32 17.54 15.27
N VAL A 182 7.07 17.99 15.17
CA VAL A 182 6.09 17.43 14.23
C VAL A 182 6.56 17.64 12.79
N GLU A 183 7.00 18.84 12.43
CA GLU A 183 7.51 19.17 11.10
C GLU A 183 8.76 18.34 10.77
N ALA A 184 9.66 18.11 11.74
CA ALA A 184 10.83 17.26 11.55
C ALA A 184 10.46 15.79 11.30
N VAL A 185 9.43 15.26 11.99
CA VAL A 185 8.90 13.91 11.72
C VAL A 185 8.27 13.83 10.34
N CYS A 186 7.44 14.81 9.95
CA CYS A 186 6.86 14.88 8.60
C CYS A 186 7.95 14.85 7.52
N GLU A 187 8.99 15.68 7.64
CA GLU A 187 10.12 15.73 6.69
C GLU A 187 10.83 14.36 6.62
N ARG A 188 11.08 13.73 7.77
CA ARG A 188 11.77 12.44 7.82
C ARG A 188 10.96 11.32 7.15
N VAL A 189 9.65 11.29 7.37
CA VAL A 189 8.72 10.32 6.76
C VAL A 189 8.58 10.60 5.25
N GLY A 190 8.43 11.87 4.87
CA GLY A 190 8.34 12.29 3.48
C GLY A 190 9.59 11.92 2.67
N GLN A 191 10.79 12.14 3.22
CA GLN A 191 12.06 11.73 2.60
C GLN A 191 12.09 10.22 2.29
N PHE A 192 11.68 9.39 3.25
CA PHE A 192 11.60 7.94 3.04
C PHE A 192 10.66 7.59 1.87
N TYR A 193 9.46 8.17 1.83
CA TYR A 193 8.50 7.87 0.74
C TYR A 193 8.94 8.42 -0.61
N VAL A 194 9.67 9.54 -0.66
CA VAL A 194 10.29 10.03 -1.89
C VAL A 194 11.34 9.04 -2.40
N GLU A 195 12.20 8.52 -1.52
CA GLU A 195 13.19 7.50 -1.89
C GLU A 195 12.52 6.18 -2.33
N LEU A 196 11.49 5.73 -1.61
CA LEU A 196 10.75 4.52 -1.92
C LEU A 196 10.06 4.63 -3.28
N THR A 197 9.39 5.75 -3.53
CA THR A 197 8.72 6.02 -4.82
C THR A 197 9.71 6.04 -5.98
N LYS A 198 10.91 6.61 -5.77
CA LYS A 198 11.98 6.56 -6.79
C LYS A 198 12.39 5.12 -7.10
N ALA A 199 12.58 4.29 -6.07
CA ALA A 199 12.90 2.89 -6.25
C ALA A 199 11.81 2.14 -7.03
N TYR A 200 10.52 2.40 -6.77
CA TYR A 200 9.42 1.82 -7.56
C TYR A 200 9.49 2.20 -9.04
N CYS A 201 9.87 3.44 -9.35
CA CYS A 201 10.00 3.91 -10.73
C CYS A 201 11.15 3.24 -11.51
N ASP A 202 12.08 2.56 -10.85
CA ASP A 202 13.17 1.84 -11.51
C ASP A 202 12.69 0.49 -12.10
N PHE A 203 11.51 -0.01 -11.70
CA PHE A 203 10.93 -1.25 -12.19
C PHE A 203 9.96 -1.02 -13.35
N SER A 204 10.17 -1.69 -14.47
CA SER A 204 9.37 -1.51 -15.69
C SER A 204 7.93 -2.03 -15.56
N CYS A 205 7.71 -3.03 -14.69
CA CYS A 205 6.43 -3.62 -14.35
C CYS A 205 5.59 -2.72 -13.44
N ASN A 206 6.23 -1.80 -12.70
CA ASN A 206 5.53 -0.83 -11.87
C ASN A 206 5.04 0.34 -12.72
N LYS A 207 3.80 0.22 -13.21
CA LYS A 207 3.25 1.13 -14.24
C LYS A 207 2.55 2.36 -13.66
N VAL A 208 2.12 2.27 -12.41
CA VAL A 208 1.40 3.31 -11.69
C VAL A 208 2.03 3.48 -10.32
N VAL A 209 2.21 4.73 -9.89
CA VAL A 209 2.51 5.05 -8.49
C VAL A 209 1.19 5.44 -7.83
N TRP A 210 0.78 4.68 -6.81
CA TRP A 210 -0.43 4.96 -6.06
C TRP A 210 -0.05 5.55 -4.70
N GLY A 211 -0.13 6.88 -4.60
CA GLY A 211 -0.07 7.57 -3.31
C GLY A 211 -1.38 7.39 -2.54
N SER A 212 -1.32 6.84 -1.34
CA SER A 212 -2.47 6.69 -0.44
C SER A 212 -2.14 7.27 0.92
N ASP A 213 -3.08 8.01 1.50
CA ASP A 213 -2.94 8.59 2.83
C ASP A 213 -4.34 8.84 3.43
N ASP A 214 -4.55 8.44 4.67
CA ASP A 214 -5.85 8.52 5.35
C ASP A 214 -6.03 9.85 6.09
N MET A 215 -6.50 10.85 5.35
CA MET A 215 -6.67 12.22 5.85
C MET A 215 -8.12 12.58 6.21
N GLY A 216 -9.09 11.70 5.92
CA GLY A 216 -10.51 12.04 5.90
C GLY A 216 -11.21 12.01 7.27
N TYR A 217 -12.02 13.03 7.55
CA TYR A 217 -13.02 13.04 8.61
C TYR A 217 -14.40 13.41 8.03
N GLN A 218 -15.50 13.14 8.74
CA GLN A 218 -16.86 13.31 8.18
C GLN A 218 -17.14 14.74 7.68
N THR A 219 -16.62 15.76 8.37
CA THR A 219 -16.91 17.18 8.10
C THR A 219 -15.71 17.98 7.61
N SER A 220 -14.51 17.40 7.62
CA SER A 220 -13.23 18.04 7.28
C SER A 220 -12.15 16.98 7.10
N THR A 221 -10.87 17.35 7.11
CA THR A 221 -9.74 16.44 7.31
C THR A 221 -9.43 16.24 8.80
N VAL A 222 -8.69 15.17 9.13
CA VAL A 222 -8.28 14.86 10.51
C VAL A 222 -7.34 15.92 11.11
N LEU A 223 -6.49 16.54 10.29
CA LEU A 223 -5.72 17.74 10.63
C LEU A 223 -6.17 18.95 9.81
N SER A 224 -5.72 20.16 10.18
CA SER A 224 -6.12 21.36 9.45
C SER A 224 -5.65 21.34 7.98
N PRO A 225 -6.45 21.81 7.02
CA PRO A 225 -6.04 21.86 5.62
C PRO A 225 -4.74 22.65 5.37
N ASP A 226 -4.48 23.68 6.18
CA ASP A 226 -3.24 24.47 6.06
C ASP A 226 -2.01 23.70 6.52
N PHE A 227 -2.13 22.88 7.58
CA PHE A 227 -1.06 21.98 7.99
C PHE A 227 -0.79 20.94 6.91
N LEU A 228 -1.83 20.31 6.36
CA LEU A 228 -1.68 19.28 5.32
C LEU A 228 -0.98 19.84 4.07
N ARG A 229 -1.38 21.03 3.58
CA ARG A 229 -0.71 21.67 2.43
C ARG A 229 0.75 22.04 2.69
N ARG A 230 1.08 22.35 3.95
CA ARG A 230 2.44 22.77 4.30
C ARG A 230 3.39 21.58 4.46
N ASN A 231 2.90 20.48 5.05
CA ASN A 231 3.77 19.43 5.58
C ASN A 231 3.55 18.04 4.98
N ILE A 232 2.42 17.79 4.31
CA ILE A 232 2.04 16.45 3.82
C ILE A 232 1.88 16.43 2.30
N LEU A 233 1.10 17.39 1.77
CA LEU A 233 0.76 17.49 0.36
C LEU A 233 1.79 18.34 -0.41
N PRO A 234 1.96 18.08 -1.72
CA PRO A 234 2.80 18.90 -2.60
C PRO A 234 2.25 20.30 -2.87
#